data_AF-A0A9X3PNH8-F1
#
_entry.id   AF-A0A9X3PNH8-F1
#
_cell.length_a   1.000
_cell.length_b   1.000
_cell.length_c   1.000
_cell.angle_alpha   90.00
_cell.angle_beta   90.00
_cell.angle_gamma   90.00
#
_symmetry.space_group_name_H-M   'P 1'
#
loop_
_entity.id
_entity.type
_entity.pdbx_description
1 polymer ?
#
loop_
_entity_poly.entity_id
_entity_poly.type
_entity_poly.pdbx_seq_one_letter_code
_entity_poly.pdbx_strand_id
1 'polypeptide(L)'
;MTHTEHGDAATARAGEILRTEVGSGLHGIAIAGTDDHDEMGVFVEPPECAIGLRAPMDHYVWRTQPEGHHSGHGDTDLVMYSLRKFLKLAVAGNPTILLPLFAPEDSVYAVTDLGAELRALAPAFLSRRTVERFVGYLDGQTDRLLGLGRQGGLPNRPELVERYGYDVKYASHALRLGLQGLEIAEHGRLTLPMPDADRERVLNVKSGGVAELDDVLADVKARILARLESGMPLPDEADTDRISAWSVDAHRRHWKF
;
A
#
# COMPACT_ATOMS: atom_id res chain seq x y z
N MET A 1 26.75 7.30 7.05
CA MET A 1 26.49 6.37 5.93
C MET A 1 25.78 7.16 4.85
N THR A 2 26.08 6.92 3.58
CA THR A 2 25.51 7.70 2.46
C THR A 2 24.17 7.16 1.96
N HIS A 3 23.72 6.01 2.48
CA HIS A 3 22.46 5.34 2.17
C HIS A 3 22.03 4.48 3.38
N THR A 4 20.80 4.01 3.39
CA THR A 4 20.28 3.07 4.40
C THR A 4 20.05 1.70 3.78
N GLU A 5 20.50 0.64 4.46
CA GLU A 5 20.29 -0.74 4.05
C GLU A 5 20.07 -1.64 5.27
N HIS A 6 19.00 -2.45 5.24
CA HIS A 6 18.67 -3.41 6.28
C HIS A 6 18.22 -4.73 5.67
N GLY A 7 18.77 -5.85 6.17
CA GLY A 7 18.48 -7.20 5.67
C GLY A 7 19.56 -7.73 4.73
N ASP A 8 19.28 -8.85 4.06
CA ASP A 8 20.19 -9.51 3.12
C ASP A 8 19.73 -9.29 1.68
N ALA A 9 20.38 -8.37 0.98
CA ALA A 9 20.08 -8.03 -0.41
C ALA A 9 20.21 -9.24 -1.34
N ALA A 10 21.26 -10.06 -1.18
CA ALA A 10 21.53 -11.18 -2.06
C ALA A 10 20.41 -12.22 -1.97
N THR A 11 19.95 -12.52 -0.74
CA THR A 11 18.83 -13.43 -0.52
C THR A 11 17.53 -12.87 -1.09
N ALA A 12 17.20 -11.60 -0.84
CA ALA A 12 15.95 -11.00 -1.33
C ALA A 12 15.92 -10.96 -2.87
N ARG A 13 17.03 -10.60 -3.52
CA ARG A 13 17.13 -10.55 -4.99
C ARG A 13 17.11 -11.93 -5.63
N ALA A 14 17.74 -12.93 -5.00
CA ALA A 14 17.71 -14.30 -5.52
C ALA A 14 16.29 -14.90 -5.50
N GLY A 15 15.47 -14.51 -4.52
CA GLY A 15 14.08 -14.97 -4.38
C GLY A 15 13.04 -14.06 -5.02
N GLU A 16 13.42 -12.96 -5.67
CA GLU A 16 12.49 -11.92 -6.17
C GLU A 16 11.49 -12.50 -7.19
N ILE A 17 10.20 -12.38 -6.89
CA ILE A 17 9.12 -12.84 -7.79
C ILE A 17 8.31 -11.69 -8.39
N LEU A 18 8.24 -10.56 -7.69
CA LEU A 18 7.49 -9.36 -8.09
C LEU A 18 8.17 -8.13 -7.52
N ARG A 19 8.28 -7.06 -8.31
CA ARG A 19 8.61 -5.72 -7.83
C ARG A 19 7.91 -4.67 -8.68
N THR A 20 7.28 -3.72 -8.02
CA THR A 20 6.52 -2.65 -8.67
C THR A 20 6.89 -1.31 -8.07
N GLU A 21 6.60 -0.24 -8.82
CA GLU A 21 6.41 1.08 -8.25
C GLU A 21 5.31 1.01 -7.18
N VAL A 22 5.45 1.80 -6.12
CA VAL A 22 4.40 2.14 -5.16
C VAL A 22 4.41 3.65 -4.93
N GLY A 23 3.56 4.16 -4.04
CA GLY A 23 3.53 5.59 -3.74
C GLY A 23 2.70 6.40 -4.73
N SER A 24 3.00 7.69 -4.85
CA SER A 24 2.06 8.65 -5.46
C SER A 24 1.95 8.56 -6.99
N GLY A 25 3.03 8.12 -7.67
CA GLY A 25 3.04 7.86 -9.11
C GLY A 25 2.08 6.74 -9.50
N LEU A 26 2.12 5.62 -8.78
CA LEU A 26 1.21 4.48 -8.99
C LEU A 26 -0.28 4.84 -8.90
N HIS A 27 -0.62 5.81 -8.04
CA HIS A 27 -2.00 6.28 -7.89
C HIS A 27 -2.41 7.31 -8.97
N GLY A 28 -1.47 7.80 -9.78
CA GLY A 28 -1.66 8.88 -10.76
C GLY A 28 -1.72 10.28 -10.13
N ILE A 29 -1.32 10.43 -8.87
CA ILE A 29 -1.43 11.70 -8.12
C ILE A 29 -0.06 12.35 -7.88
N ALA A 30 0.98 11.89 -8.55
CA ALA A 30 2.31 12.50 -8.58
C ALA A 30 2.24 13.94 -9.11
N ILE A 31 3.07 14.83 -8.55
CA ILE A 31 3.21 16.21 -9.05
C ILE A 31 4.59 16.29 -9.71
N ALA A 32 4.63 16.68 -10.98
CA ALA A 32 5.86 16.73 -11.75
C ALA A 32 7.00 17.47 -11.01
N GLY A 33 8.15 16.82 -10.91
CA GLY A 33 9.34 17.36 -10.24
C GLY A 33 9.38 17.17 -8.72
N THR A 34 8.44 16.42 -8.15
CA THR A 34 8.41 16.08 -6.72
C THR A 34 8.56 14.58 -6.43
N ASP A 35 8.86 13.79 -7.45
CA ASP A 35 8.69 12.34 -7.41
C ASP A 35 9.93 11.65 -6.82
N ASP A 36 9.75 11.09 -5.62
CA ASP A 36 10.52 10.00 -5.04
C ASP A 36 10.09 8.67 -5.70
N HIS A 37 11.04 7.76 -5.92
CA HIS A 37 10.74 6.43 -6.48
C HIS A 37 10.56 5.43 -5.34
N ASP A 38 9.32 5.22 -4.91
CA ASP A 38 9.01 4.15 -3.97
C ASP A 38 8.84 2.83 -4.72
N GLU A 39 9.50 1.77 -4.25
CA GLU A 39 9.41 0.43 -4.80
C GLU A 39 8.97 -0.58 -3.72
N MET A 40 8.11 -1.51 -4.10
CA MET A 40 7.79 -2.67 -3.26
C MET A 40 8.06 -3.96 -4.00
N GLY A 41 8.82 -4.85 -3.36
CA GLY A 41 9.10 -6.19 -3.86
C GLY A 41 8.52 -7.29 -3.00
N VAL A 42 8.37 -8.47 -3.60
CA VAL A 42 8.04 -9.73 -2.94
C VAL A 42 9.08 -10.75 -3.35
N PHE A 43 9.64 -11.46 -2.37
CA PHE A 43 10.58 -12.55 -2.62
C PHE A 43 10.16 -13.82 -1.89
N VAL A 44 10.43 -14.98 -2.48
CA VAL A 44 10.30 -16.26 -1.78
C VAL A 44 11.52 -16.45 -0.90
N GLU A 45 11.32 -16.52 0.42
CA GLU A 45 12.40 -16.73 1.35
C GLU A 45 13.02 -18.15 1.22
N PRO A 46 14.31 -18.33 1.58
CA PRO A 46 14.93 -19.66 1.60
C PRO A 46 14.24 -20.61 2.59
N PRO A 47 14.28 -21.94 2.35
CA PRO A 47 13.65 -22.91 3.23
C PRO A 47 14.24 -22.86 4.65
N GLU A 48 15.52 -22.53 4.81
CA GLU A 48 16.16 -22.40 6.12
C GLU A 48 15.58 -21.25 6.96
N CYS A 49 15.08 -20.19 6.31
CA CYS A 49 14.41 -19.05 6.95
C CYS A 49 12.90 -19.32 7.17
N ALA A 50 12.28 -20.10 6.28
CA ALA A 50 10.85 -20.36 6.33
C ALA A 50 10.49 -21.44 7.37
N ILE A 51 11.24 -22.54 7.36
CA ILE A 51 10.95 -23.76 8.13
C ILE A 51 12.18 -24.31 8.89
N GLY A 52 13.38 -23.80 8.59
CA GLY A 52 14.61 -24.18 9.29
C GLY A 52 14.84 -23.40 10.59
N LEU A 53 16.06 -23.51 11.12
CA LEU A 53 16.48 -22.86 12.36
C LEU A 53 17.09 -21.46 12.15
N ARG A 54 17.20 -20.98 10.90
CA ARG A 54 17.68 -19.62 10.63
C ARG A 54 16.58 -18.64 11.03
N ALA A 55 16.98 -17.47 11.52
CA ALA A 55 16.03 -16.41 11.85
C ALA A 55 15.16 -16.05 10.62
N PRO A 56 13.86 -15.75 10.82
CA PRO A 56 13.00 -15.32 9.72
C PRO A 56 13.55 -14.07 9.04
N MET A 57 13.56 -14.09 7.71
CA MET A 57 13.87 -12.90 6.91
C MET A 57 12.56 -12.28 6.48
N ASP A 58 12.07 -11.31 7.24
CA ASP A 58 10.76 -10.70 7.00
C ASP A 58 10.77 -9.69 5.85
N HIS A 59 11.88 -8.96 5.70
CA HIS A 59 12.03 -7.93 4.69
C HIS A 59 13.49 -7.58 4.43
N TYR A 60 13.72 -6.92 3.29
CA TYR A 60 14.92 -6.19 2.93
C TYR A 60 14.53 -4.74 2.61
N VAL A 61 15.29 -3.78 3.12
CA VAL A 61 15.04 -2.34 2.90
C VAL A 61 16.32 -1.73 2.35
N TRP A 62 16.17 -0.92 1.30
CA TRP A 62 17.24 -0.12 0.74
C TRP A 62 16.71 1.28 0.43
N ARG A 63 17.46 2.32 0.80
CA ARG A 63 17.09 3.72 0.55
C ARG A 63 18.31 4.50 0.09
N THR A 64 18.15 5.35 -0.92
CA THR A 64 19.22 6.27 -1.34
C THR A 64 19.61 7.20 -0.20
N GLN A 65 18.64 7.68 0.58
CA GLN A 65 18.87 8.58 1.71
C GLN A 65 19.14 7.82 3.01
N PRO A 66 19.94 8.40 3.94
CA PRO A 66 20.16 7.83 5.27
C PRO A 66 18.90 7.90 6.14
N GLU A 67 18.89 7.10 7.22
CA GLU A 67 17.75 6.98 8.13
C GLU A 67 17.41 8.32 8.78
N GLY A 68 16.11 8.65 8.82
CA GLY A 68 15.62 9.93 9.33
C GLY A 68 15.60 11.07 8.32
N HIS A 69 16.08 10.87 7.09
CA HIS A 69 16.01 11.86 6.02
C HIS A 69 14.84 11.60 5.06
N HIS A 70 14.27 12.70 4.55
CA HIS A 70 13.23 12.66 3.53
C HIS A 70 13.85 12.41 2.15
N SER A 71 13.24 11.50 1.41
CA SER A 71 13.56 11.23 0.01
C SER A 71 13.08 12.38 -0.87
N GLY A 72 13.88 12.73 -1.87
CA GLY A 72 13.59 13.75 -2.86
C GLY A 72 13.65 13.20 -4.28
N HIS A 73 13.66 14.12 -5.25
CA HIS A 73 13.65 13.76 -6.66
C HIS A 73 14.89 12.93 -7.03
N GLY A 74 14.65 11.74 -7.60
CA GLY A 74 15.70 10.81 -8.02
C GLY A 74 16.21 9.87 -6.91
N ASP A 75 15.70 10.00 -5.68
CA ASP A 75 15.93 9.01 -4.63
C ASP A 75 15.02 7.78 -4.84
N THR A 76 15.49 6.62 -4.40
CA THR A 76 14.74 5.37 -4.43
C THR A 76 14.61 4.81 -3.02
N ASP A 77 13.39 4.45 -2.65
CA ASP A 77 13.03 3.77 -1.41
C ASP A 77 12.45 2.40 -1.74
N LEU A 78 13.23 1.34 -1.54
CA LEU A 78 12.83 -0.03 -1.79
C LEU A 78 12.54 -0.78 -0.49
N VAL A 79 11.39 -1.45 -0.45
CA VAL A 79 11.09 -2.47 0.55
C VAL A 79 10.69 -3.77 -0.14
N MET A 80 11.44 -4.85 0.10
CA MET A 80 11.07 -6.20 -0.35
C MET A 80 10.59 -7.02 0.84
N TYR A 81 9.40 -7.61 0.76
CA TYR A 81 8.86 -8.48 1.79
C TYR A 81 9.05 -9.95 1.41
N SER A 82 9.34 -10.80 2.40
CA SER A 82 9.23 -12.24 2.18
C SER A 82 7.78 -12.62 1.87
N LEU A 83 7.58 -13.69 1.09
CA LEU A 83 6.28 -14.07 0.60
C LEU A 83 5.32 -14.30 1.76
N ARG A 84 5.74 -14.99 2.83
CA ARG A 84 4.89 -15.21 4.02
C ARG A 84 4.51 -13.92 4.73
N LYS A 85 5.45 -12.96 4.86
CA LYS A 85 5.18 -11.66 5.48
C LYS A 85 4.21 -10.85 4.62
N PHE A 86 4.44 -10.78 3.31
CA PHE A 86 3.59 -10.10 2.35
C PHE A 86 2.15 -10.63 2.41
N LEU A 87 1.98 -11.96 2.28
CA LEU A 87 0.66 -12.59 2.30
C LEU A 87 -0.09 -12.33 3.61
N LYS A 88 0.59 -12.39 4.76
CA LYS A 88 -0.01 -12.09 6.07
C LYS A 88 -0.54 -10.66 6.13
N LEU A 89 0.22 -9.69 5.61
CA LEU A 89 -0.17 -8.29 5.61
C LEU A 89 -1.26 -8.00 4.57
N ALA A 90 -1.21 -8.64 3.40
CA ALA A 90 -2.22 -8.53 2.36
C ALA A 90 -3.57 -9.10 2.82
N VAL A 91 -3.59 -10.30 3.43
CA VAL A 91 -4.78 -10.91 4.04
C VAL A 91 -5.34 -10.04 5.17
N ALA A 92 -4.47 -9.36 5.91
CA ALA A 92 -4.89 -8.42 6.95
C ALA A 92 -5.46 -7.10 6.39
N GLY A 93 -5.51 -6.93 5.06
CA GLY A 93 -6.10 -5.79 4.37
C GLY A 93 -5.26 -4.52 4.40
N ASN A 94 -3.93 -4.62 4.52
CA ASN A 94 -3.05 -3.45 4.54
C ASN A 94 -3.07 -2.74 3.15
N PRO A 95 -3.54 -1.48 3.05
CA PRO A 95 -3.71 -0.79 1.78
C PRO A 95 -2.44 -0.71 0.94
N THR A 96 -1.30 -0.39 1.56
CA THR A 96 -0.02 -0.25 0.85
C THR A 96 0.49 -1.59 0.32
N ILE A 97 0.28 -2.67 1.08
CA ILE A 97 0.74 -4.01 0.71
C ILE A 97 -0.10 -4.60 -0.43
N LEU A 98 -1.35 -4.18 -0.57
CA LEU A 98 -2.19 -4.63 -1.68
C LEU A 98 -1.77 -4.03 -3.03
N LEU A 99 -1.09 -2.88 -3.05
CA LEU A 99 -0.82 -2.13 -4.28
C LEU A 99 -0.09 -2.94 -5.37
N PRO A 100 0.98 -3.71 -5.08
CA PRO A 100 1.68 -4.48 -6.11
C PRO A 100 0.80 -5.52 -6.82
N LEU A 101 -0.29 -5.96 -6.18
CA LEU A 101 -1.23 -6.93 -6.77
C LEU A 101 -2.07 -6.31 -7.89
N PHE A 102 -2.30 -5.00 -7.84
CA PHE A 102 -3.16 -4.25 -8.77
C PHE A 102 -2.37 -3.27 -9.63
N ALA A 103 -1.05 -3.18 -9.46
CA ALA A 103 -0.21 -2.28 -10.25
C ALA A 103 -0.35 -2.57 -11.76
N PRO A 104 -0.44 -1.55 -12.61
CA PRO A 104 -0.46 -1.73 -14.06
C PRO A 104 0.90 -2.23 -14.57
N GLU A 105 0.94 -2.77 -15.79
CA GLU A 105 2.15 -3.41 -16.35
C GLU A 105 3.33 -2.44 -16.49
N ASP A 106 3.08 -1.17 -16.77
CA ASP A 106 4.11 -0.11 -16.89
C ASP A 106 4.73 0.28 -15.55
N SER A 107 4.09 -0.06 -14.42
CA SER A 107 4.62 0.11 -13.06
C SER A 107 5.31 -1.15 -12.52
N VAL A 108 5.47 -2.22 -13.33
CA VAL A 108 6.10 -3.47 -12.90
C VAL A 108 7.56 -3.50 -13.34
N TYR A 109 8.48 -3.50 -12.38
CA TYR A 109 9.93 -3.54 -12.62
C TYR A 109 10.49 -4.96 -12.73
N ALA A 110 9.86 -5.93 -12.06
CA ALA A 110 10.23 -7.33 -12.14
C ALA A 110 8.99 -8.21 -11.92
N VAL A 111 8.83 -9.26 -12.73
CA VAL A 111 7.79 -10.27 -12.56
C VAL A 111 8.27 -11.62 -13.10
N THR A 112 8.10 -12.65 -12.29
CA THR A 112 8.27 -14.06 -12.68
C THR A 112 6.89 -14.72 -12.86
N ASP A 113 6.85 -15.97 -13.31
CA ASP A 113 5.58 -16.73 -13.38
C ASP A 113 4.87 -16.77 -12.01
N LEU A 114 5.61 -16.98 -10.91
CA LEU A 114 5.06 -16.91 -9.55
C LEU A 114 4.52 -15.52 -9.20
N GLY A 115 5.20 -14.46 -9.65
CA GLY A 115 4.72 -13.09 -9.44
C GLY A 115 3.43 -12.79 -10.22
N ALA A 116 3.32 -13.31 -11.45
CA ALA A 116 2.12 -13.19 -12.26
C ALA A 116 0.94 -13.95 -11.63
N GLU A 117 1.18 -15.16 -11.11
CA GLU A 117 0.18 -15.92 -10.37
C GLU A 117 -0.25 -15.20 -9.07
N LEU A 118 0.69 -14.61 -8.33
CA LEU A 118 0.39 -13.81 -7.14
C LEU A 118 -0.53 -12.62 -7.48
N ARG A 119 -0.24 -11.89 -8.58
CA ARG A 119 -1.11 -10.82 -9.06
C ARG A 119 -2.49 -11.35 -9.49
N ALA A 120 -2.56 -12.51 -10.13
CA ALA A 120 -3.83 -13.15 -10.47
C ALA A 120 -4.66 -13.58 -9.25
N LEU A 121 -4.04 -13.73 -8.07
CA LEU A 121 -4.73 -13.94 -6.80
C LEU A 121 -5.30 -12.68 -6.16
N ALA A 122 -5.07 -11.47 -6.71
CA ALA A 122 -5.50 -10.21 -6.11
C ALA A 122 -6.96 -10.20 -5.59
N PRO A 123 -7.96 -10.74 -6.32
CA PRO A 123 -9.34 -10.78 -5.84
C PRO A 123 -9.55 -11.60 -4.56
N ALA A 124 -8.71 -12.61 -4.30
CA ALA A 124 -8.80 -13.46 -3.11
C ALA A 124 -8.46 -12.71 -1.80
N PHE A 125 -7.78 -11.56 -1.88
CA PHE A 125 -7.43 -10.73 -0.73
C PHE A 125 -8.51 -9.70 -0.38
N LEU A 126 -9.44 -9.41 -1.29
CA LEU A 126 -10.49 -8.43 -1.06
C LEU A 126 -11.66 -9.06 -0.28
N SER A 127 -12.08 -8.38 0.78
CA SER A 127 -13.11 -8.86 1.70
C SER A 127 -13.76 -7.67 2.42
N ARG A 128 -14.85 -7.92 3.16
CA ARG A 128 -15.41 -6.94 4.10
C ARG A 128 -14.37 -6.43 5.07
N ARG A 129 -13.57 -7.33 5.65
CA ARG A 129 -12.48 -6.96 6.57
C ARG A 129 -11.44 -6.06 5.92
N THR A 130 -11.18 -6.23 4.62
CA THR A 130 -10.31 -5.32 3.86
C THR A 130 -10.91 -3.91 3.86
N VAL A 131 -12.21 -3.76 3.58
CA VAL A 131 -12.89 -2.45 3.62
C VAL A 131 -12.84 -1.82 5.02
N GLU A 132 -13.11 -2.60 6.08
CA GLU A 132 -13.01 -2.12 7.47
C GLU A 132 -11.60 -1.63 7.82
N ARG A 133 -10.57 -2.27 7.27
CA ARG A 133 -9.19 -1.82 7.42
C ARG A 133 -8.96 -0.48 6.76
N PHE A 134 -9.43 -0.28 5.53
CA PHE A 134 -9.35 1.03 4.86
C PHE A 134 -10.05 2.12 5.67
N VAL A 135 -11.23 1.85 6.26
CA VAL A 135 -11.90 2.78 7.20
C VAL A 135 -11.02 3.08 8.41
N GLY A 136 -10.42 2.06 9.03
CA GLY A 136 -9.53 2.26 10.18
C GLY A 136 -8.29 3.11 9.85
N TYR A 137 -7.71 2.96 8.66
CA TYR A 137 -6.61 3.83 8.21
C TYR A 137 -7.09 5.25 7.90
N LEU A 138 -8.25 5.41 7.26
CA LEU A 138 -8.86 6.72 7.01
C LEU A 138 -9.11 7.46 8.34
N ASP A 139 -9.67 6.77 9.34
CA ASP A 139 -9.91 7.33 10.67
C ASP A 139 -8.62 7.76 11.34
N GLY A 140 -7.60 6.88 11.35
CA GLY A 140 -6.30 7.21 11.94
C GLY A 140 -5.61 8.40 11.27
N GLN A 141 -5.82 8.60 9.96
CA GLN A 141 -5.28 9.76 9.24
C GLN A 141 -6.11 11.02 9.48
N THR A 142 -7.43 10.90 9.51
CA THR A 142 -8.32 12.03 9.82
C THR A 142 -8.07 12.53 11.25
N ASP A 143 -8.00 11.64 12.24
CA ASP A 143 -7.72 11.98 13.63
C ASP A 143 -6.37 12.70 13.80
N ARG A 144 -5.34 12.29 13.06
CA ARG A 144 -4.03 12.95 13.10
C ARG A 144 -4.05 14.31 12.43
N LEU A 145 -4.73 14.43 11.29
CA LEU A 145 -4.87 15.69 10.58
C LEU A 145 -5.58 16.74 11.43
N LEU A 146 -6.60 16.34 12.18
CA LEU A 146 -7.41 17.21 13.04
C LEU A 146 -6.88 17.35 14.46
N GLY A 147 -5.79 16.64 14.81
CA GLY A 147 -5.23 16.65 16.17
C GLY A 147 -6.12 16.00 17.23
N LEU A 148 -7.04 15.12 16.84
CA LEU A 148 -8.04 14.47 17.70
C LEU A 148 -7.57 13.11 18.26
N GLY A 149 -6.43 12.58 17.80
CA GLY A 149 -5.95 11.24 18.12
C GLY A 149 -5.24 11.05 19.48
N ARG A 150 -5.32 9.83 20.04
CA ARG A 150 -4.59 9.40 21.26
C ARG A 150 -3.08 9.32 21.09
N GLN A 151 -2.61 9.10 19.86
CA GLN A 151 -1.19 9.22 19.48
C GLN A 151 -0.98 10.67 19.03
N GLY A 152 -0.57 11.53 19.95
CA GLY A 152 -0.45 12.97 19.69
C GLY A 152 0.50 13.32 18.54
N GLY A 153 0.23 14.47 17.91
CA GLY A 153 1.08 15.09 16.89
C GLY A 153 0.34 15.33 15.58
N LEU A 154 0.24 16.61 15.19
CA LEU A 154 -0.11 16.98 13.81
C LEU A 154 0.97 16.45 12.85
N PRO A 155 0.63 16.18 11.58
CA PRO A 155 1.63 15.90 10.56
C PRO A 155 2.75 16.95 10.57
N ASN A 156 4.00 16.49 10.53
CA ASN A 156 5.18 17.35 10.65
C ASN A 156 5.51 18.06 9.31
N ARG A 157 4.64 18.97 8.88
CA ARG A 157 4.80 19.82 7.67
C ARG A 157 4.21 21.22 7.90
N PRO A 158 4.76 22.00 8.85
CA PRO A 158 4.23 23.32 9.21
C PRO A 158 4.16 24.28 8.00
N GLU A 159 5.06 24.14 7.04
CA GLU A 159 5.10 24.94 5.82
C GLU A 159 3.87 24.75 4.92
N LEU A 160 3.30 23.53 4.89
CA LEU A 160 2.07 23.26 4.12
C LEU A 160 0.84 23.80 4.85
N VAL A 161 0.82 23.65 6.18
CA VAL A 161 -0.27 24.16 7.02
C VAL A 161 -0.33 25.69 6.96
N GLU A 162 0.81 26.37 7.05
CA GLU A 162 0.88 27.83 6.92
C GLU A 162 0.37 28.31 5.55
N ARG A 163 0.67 27.57 4.48
CA ARG A 163 0.32 27.95 3.11
C ARG A 163 -1.13 27.63 2.73
N TYR A 164 -1.66 26.49 3.16
CA TYR A 164 -2.94 25.95 2.68
C TYR A 164 -3.99 25.76 3.78
N GLY A 165 -3.64 26.00 5.04
CA GLY A 165 -4.51 25.79 6.21
C GLY A 165 -4.44 24.38 6.79
N TYR A 166 -3.90 23.39 6.06
CA TYR A 166 -3.72 22.01 6.51
C TYR A 166 -2.58 21.31 5.75
N ASP A 167 -2.13 20.14 6.21
CA ASP A 167 -1.14 19.31 5.49
C ASP A 167 -1.81 18.65 4.27
N VAL A 168 -1.73 19.32 3.11
CA VAL A 168 -2.30 18.85 1.83
C VAL A 168 -1.75 17.49 1.36
N LYS A 169 -0.50 17.13 1.73
CA LYS A 169 0.09 15.82 1.38
C LYS A 169 -0.53 14.72 2.23
N TYR A 170 -0.77 15.00 3.51
CA TYR A 170 -1.42 14.06 4.42
C TYR A 170 -2.92 13.92 4.13
N ALA A 171 -3.60 15.04 3.90
CA ALA A 171 -5.02 15.10 3.53
C ALA A 171 -5.34 14.32 2.24
N SER A 172 -4.55 14.54 1.18
CA SER A 172 -4.73 13.83 -0.10
C SER A 172 -4.52 12.33 0.05
N HIS A 173 -3.59 11.91 0.91
CA HIS A 173 -3.35 10.50 1.20
C HIS A 173 -4.53 9.84 1.97
N ALA A 174 -5.16 10.59 2.89
CA ALA A 174 -6.37 10.16 3.60
C ALA A 174 -7.57 10.01 2.65
N LEU A 175 -7.85 11.04 1.85
CA LEU A 175 -8.93 10.98 0.86
C LEU A 175 -8.72 9.82 -0.11
N ARG A 176 -7.49 9.61 -0.60
CA ARG A 176 -7.15 8.49 -1.48
C ARG A 176 -7.48 7.14 -0.85
N LEU A 177 -7.20 6.93 0.45
CA LEU A 177 -7.62 5.69 1.14
C LEU A 177 -9.14 5.56 1.19
N GLY A 178 -9.85 6.63 1.52
CA GLY A 178 -11.31 6.60 1.56
C GLY A 178 -11.90 6.19 0.21
N LEU A 179 -11.45 6.81 -0.88
CA LEU A 179 -11.95 6.53 -2.22
C LEU A 179 -11.62 5.12 -2.70
N GLN A 180 -10.41 4.62 -2.43
CA GLN A 180 -10.05 3.24 -2.73
C GLN A 180 -10.85 2.23 -1.90
N GLY A 181 -11.05 2.51 -0.60
CA GLY A 181 -11.89 1.68 0.27
C GLY A 181 -13.34 1.64 -0.19
N LEU A 182 -13.84 2.77 -0.70
CA LEU A 182 -15.17 2.90 -1.28
C LEU A 182 -15.29 2.12 -2.60
N GLU A 183 -14.30 2.19 -3.50
CA GLU A 183 -14.28 1.40 -4.73
C GLU A 183 -14.35 -0.10 -4.42
N ILE A 184 -13.56 -0.57 -3.44
CA ILE A 184 -13.59 -1.95 -2.99
C ILE A 184 -14.97 -2.32 -2.43
N ALA A 185 -15.59 -1.45 -1.63
CA ALA A 185 -16.91 -1.68 -1.04
C ALA A 185 -18.07 -1.67 -2.08
N GLU A 186 -17.96 -0.84 -3.12
CA GLU A 186 -18.97 -0.72 -4.17
C GLU A 186 -18.81 -1.81 -5.24
N HIS A 187 -17.58 -2.20 -5.57
CA HIS A 187 -17.29 -2.98 -6.78
C HIS A 187 -16.44 -4.24 -6.56
N GLY A 188 -15.86 -4.43 -5.37
CA GLY A 188 -15.00 -5.58 -5.10
C GLY A 188 -13.70 -5.58 -5.93
N ARG A 189 -13.21 -4.40 -6.30
CA ARG A 189 -11.97 -4.22 -7.08
C ARG A 189 -11.20 -2.99 -6.59
N LEU A 190 -9.92 -2.92 -6.96
CA LEU A 190 -9.06 -1.76 -6.76
C LEU A 190 -8.43 -1.39 -8.10
N THR A 191 -8.59 -0.13 -8.53
CA THR A 191 -8.05 0.35 -9.81
C THR A 191 -6.82 1.23 -9.60
N LEU A 192 -5.76 0.95 -10.34
CA LEU A 192 -4.52 1.73 -10.38
C LEU A 192 -4.09 1.96 -11.84
N PRO A 193 -3.77 3.21 -12.25
CA PRO A 193 -3.96 4.46 -11.52
C PRO A 193 -5.43 4.69 -11.12
N MET A 194 -5.67 5.59 -10.16
CA MET A 194 -7.04 5.84 -9.68
C MET A 194 -7.96 6.29 -10.82
N PRO A 195 -9.27 5.96 -10.78
CA PRO A 195 -10.25 6.48 -11.74
C PRO A 195 -10.20 8.01 -11.82
N ASP A 196 -10.34 8.57 -13.03
CA ASP A 196 -10.11 10.01 -13.29
C ASP A 196 -10.86 10.92 -12.31
N ALA A 197 -12.14 10.66 -12.07
CA ALA A 197 -12.97 11.47 -11.16
C ALA A 197 -12.44 11.48 -9.71
N ASP A 198 -11.96 10.33 -9.21
CA ASP A 198 -11.40 10.24 -7.86
C ASP A 198 -9.99 10.83 -7.80
N ARG A 199 -9.19 10.63 -8.86
CA ARG A 199 -7.87 11.24 -9.02
C ARG A 199 -7.95 12.77 -8.98
N GLU A 200 -8.90 13.36 -9.71
CA GLU A 200 -9.15 14.82 -9.70
C GLU A 200 -9.51 15.34 -8.32
N ARG A 201 -10.36 14.63 -7.57
CA ARG A 201 -10.72 15.00 -6.19
C ARG A 201 -9.49 14.98 -5.27
N VAL A 202 -8.65 13.95 -5.37
CA VAL A 202 -7.41 13.85 -4.58
C VAL A 202 -6.42 14.95 -4.95
N LEU A 203 -6.26 15.23 -6.24
CA LEU A 203 -5.38 16.30 -6.72
C LEU A 203 -5.86 17.67 -6.25
N ASN A 204 -7.17 17.93 -6.25
CA ASN A 204 -7.73 19.19 -5.74
C ASN A 204 -7.41 19.41 -4.25
N VAL A 205 -7.50 18.36 -3.43
CA VAL A 205 -7.03 18.40 -2.02
C VAL A 205 -5.52 18.62 -1.96
N LYS A 206 -4.73 17.91 -2.79
CA LYS A 206 -3.28 18.00 -2.81
C LYS A 206 -2.78 19.41 -3.19
N SER A 207 -3.55 20.16 -3.98
CA SER A 207 -3.27 21.56 -4.34
C SER A 207 -3.87 22.59 -3.39
N GLY A 208 -4.54 22.17 -2.30
CA GLY A 208 -5.17 23.06 -1.33
C GLY A 208 -6.47 23.73 -1.81
N GLY A 209 -7.14 23.16 -2.81
CA GLY A 209 -8.37 23.71 -3.40
C GLY A 209 -9.66 23.34 -2.67
N VAL A 210 -9.57 22.71 -1.49
CA VAL A 210 -10.70 22.28 -0.67
C VAL A 210 -10.63 22.97 0.69
N ALA A 211 -11.63 23.80 1.00
CA ALA A 211 -11.74 24.47 2.30
C ALA A 211 -12.35 23.54 3.36
N GLU A 212 -13.47 22.89 3.02
CA GLU A 212 -14.22 21.99 3.93
C GLU A 212 -13.72 20.54 3.80
N LEU A 213 -12.46 20.30 4.16
CA LEU A 213 -11.84 18.98 4.02
C LEU A 213 -12.52 17.92 4.91
N ASP A 214 -12.96 18.32 6.11
CA ASP A 214 -13.60 17.44 7.08
C ASP A 214 -14.90 16.86 6.52
N ASP A 215 -15.71 17.69 5.87
CA ASP A 215 -16.95 17.28 5.21
C ASP A 215 -16.67 16.29 4.07
N VAL A 216 -15.61 16.52 3.29
CA VAL A 216 -15.22 15.62 2.19
C VAL A 216 -14.78 14.25 2.71
N LEU A 217 -13.97 14.20 3.78
CA LEU A 217 -13.53 12.94 4.39
C LEU A 217 -14.71 12.22 5.07
N ALA A 218 -15.58 12.97 5.74
CA ALA A 218 -16.78 12.44 6.41
C ALA A 218 -17.79 11.85 5.41
N ASP A 219 -18.04 12.51 4.27
CA ASP A 219 -18.91 12.01 3.21
C ASP A 219 -18.41 10.67 2.66
N VAL A 220 -17.12 10.60 2.30
CA VAL A 220 -16.52 9.37 1.77
C VAL A 220 -16.61 8.25 2.80
N LYS A 221 -16.29 8.53 4.07
CA LYS A 221 -16.44 7.56 5.16
C LYS A 221 -17.89 7.08 5.30
N ALA A 222 -18.86 8.00 5.32
CA ALA A 222 -20.27 7.68 5.46
C ALA A 222 -20.76 6.76 4.34
N ARG A 223 -20.31 6.98 3.10
CA ARG A 223 -20.61 6.11 1.96
C ARG A 223 -20.03 4.70 2.14
N ILE A 224 -18.80 4.57 2.63
CA ILE A 224 -18.21 3.26 2.92
C ILE A 224 -19.01 2.53 4.00
N LEU A 225 -19.35 3.23 5.10
CA LEU A 225 -20.14 2.65 6.19
C LEU A 225 -21.53 2.21 5.73
N ALA A 226 -22.20 3.01 4.89
CA ALA A 226 -23.48 2.65 4.30
C ALA A 226 -23.39 1.37 3.44
N ARG A 227 -22.27 1.15 2.74
CA ARG A 227 -22.02 -0.11 2.00
C ARG A 227 -21.75 -1.29 2.95
N LEU A 228 -20.99 -1.07 4.02
CA LEU A 228 -20.78 -2.09 5.05
C LEU A 228 -22.12 -2.54 5.66
N GLU A 229 -23.05 -1.62 5.90
CA GLU A 229 -24.37 -1.91 6.45
C GLU A 229 -25.34 -2.55 5.45
N SER A 230 -25.40 -2.03 4.22
CA SER A 230 -26.35 -2.46 3.18
C SER A 230 -25.90 -3.69 2.37
N GLY A 231 -24.64 -4.10 2.50
CA GLY A 231 -24.06 -5.27 1.82
C GLY A 231 -23.13 -4.90 0.67
N MET A 232 -22.19 -5.81 0.38
CA MET A 232 -21.10 -5.62 -0.58
C MET A 232 -20.93 -6.86 -1.47
N PRO A 233 -20.34 -6.74 -2.67
CA PRO A 233 -20.05 -7.87 -3.55
C PRO A 233 -18.77 -8.62 -3.12
N LEU A 234 -18.54 -8.77 -1.81
CA LEU A 234 -17.32 -9.33 -1.24
C LEU A 234 -17.67 -10.34 -0.13
N PRO A 235 -16.84 -11.38 0.06
CA PRO A 235 -16.93 -12.24 1.25
C PRO A 235 -16.57 -11.46 2.52
N ASP A 236 -16.93 -12.00 3.69
CA ASP A 236 -16.59 -11.35 4.96
C ASP A 236 -15.08 -11.37 5.25
N GLU A 237 -14.39 -12.44 4.86
CA GLU A 237 -12.94 -12.62 5.03
C GLU A 237 -12.27 -12.96 3.68
N ALA A 238 -10.96 -12.73 3.61
CA ALA A 238 -10.14 -13.14 2.45
C ALA A 238 -10.15 -14.67 2.29
N ASP A 239 -9.97 -15.16 1.05
CA ASP A 239 -9.90 -16.59 0.74
C ASP A 239 -8.51 -17.15 1.12
N THR A 240 -8.33 -17.34 2.43
CA THR A 240 -7.05 -17.80 3.01
C THR A 240 -6.70 -19.21 2.58
N ASP A 241 -7.68 -20.05 2.26
CA ASP A 241 -7.45 -21.43 1.82
C ASP A 241 -6.80 -21.43 0.43
N ARG A 242 -7.36 -20.67 -0.52
CA ARG A 242 -6.76 -20.51 -1.85
C ARG A 242 -5.38 -19.85 -1.79
N ILE A 243 -5.23 -18.80 -1.01
CA ILE A 243 -3.95 -18.09 -0.84
C ILE A 243 -2.89 -19.03 -0.22
N SER A 244 -3.28 -19.79 0.81
CA SER A 244 -2.38 -20.75 1.48
C SER A 244 -1.99 -21.90 0.54
N ALA A 245 -2.94 -22.48 -0.18
CA ALA A 245 -2.68 -23.54 -1.14
C ALA A 245 -1.69 -23.11 -2.23
N TRP A 246 -1.90 -21.92 -2.81
CA TRP A 246 -0.96 -21.36 -3.78
C TRP A 246 0.40 -21.08 -3.16
N SER A 247 0.45 -20.49 -1.96
CA SER A 247 1.71 -20.17 -1.28
C SER A 247 2.55 -21.43 -1.05
N VAL A 248 1.95 -22.52 -0.58
CA VAL A 248 2.65 -23.80 -0.38
C VAL A 248 3.21 -24.33 -1.70
N ASP A 249 2.43 -24.28 -2.77
CA ASP A 249 2.87 -24.71 -4.11
C ASP A 249 4.00 -23.83 -4.68
N ALA A 250 3.88 -22.51 -4.53
CA ALA A 250 4.89 -21.54 -4.94
C ALA A 250 6.23 -21.80 -4.25
N HIS A 251 6.23 -22.04 -2.93
CA HIS A 251 7.45 -22.38 -2.19
C HIS A 251 8.07 -23.70 -2.68
N ARG A 252 7.27 -24.75 -2.90
CA ARG A 252 7.77 -26.04 -3.43
C ARG A 252 8.45 -25.86 -4.79
N ARG A 253 7.78 -25.20 -5.73
CA ARG A 253 8.33 -24.94 -7.07
C ARG A 253 9.58 -24.08 -7.02
N HIS A 254 9.60 -23.03 -6.21
CA HIS A 254 10.76 -22.14 -6.08
C HIS A 254 11.97 -22.85 -5.47
N TRP A 255 11.75 -23.64 -4.41
CA TRP A 255 12.81 -24.40 -3.75
C TRP A 255 13.23 -25.67 -4.50
N LYS A 256 12.53 -26.01 -5.60
CA LYS A 256 12.77 -27.21 -6.42
C LYS A 256 12.61 -28.52 -5.64
N PHE A 257 11.62 -28.57 -4.75
CA PHE A 257 11.19 -29.79 -4.06
C PHE A 257 10.05 -30.50 -4.80
#